data_AF-T1CFA2-F1
#
_entry.id   AF-T1CFA2-F1
#
_cell.length_a   1.000
_cell.length_b   1.000
_cell.length_c   1.000
_cell.angle_alpha   90.00
_cell.angle_beta   90.00
_cell.angle_gamma   90.00
#
_symmetry.space_group_name_H-M   'P 1'
#
loop_
_entity.id
_entity.type
_entity.pdbx_description
1 polymer ?
#
loop_
_entity_poly.entity_id
_entity_poly.type
_entity_poly.pdbx_seq_one_letter_code
_entity_poly.pdbx_strand_id
1 'polypeptide(L)' 'MKYSPRLAQLIEALRALPGVGPKSAQRMAFQLLQDGRPAAQTLAQSLEAALAAVKP' A
#
# COMPACT_ATOMS: atom_id res chain seq x y z
N MET A 1 -0.60 -19.64 2.84
CA MET A 1 0.77 -19.24 2.48
C MET A 1 1.30 -18.32 3.57
N LYS A 2 2.53 -18.51 4.06
CA LYS A 2 3.16 -17.57 5.02
C LYS A 2 3.94 -16.53 4.22
N TYR A 3 3.47 -15.28 4.22
CA TYR A 3 4.24 -14.15 3.70
C TYR A 3 5.29 -13.72 4.72
N SER A 4 6.32 -13.00 4.27
CA SER A 4 7.22 -12.32 5.21
C SER A 4 6.41 -11.33 6.06
N PRO A 5 6.80 -11.07 7.33
CA PRO A 5 6.04 -10.17 8.21
C PRO A 5 5.80 -8.78 7.59
N ARG A 6 6.79 -8.24 6.87
CA ARG A 6 6.70 -6.94 6.19
C ARG A 6 5.70 -6.95 5.02
N LEU A 7 5.66 -8.02 4.24
CA LEU A 7 4.70 -8.15 3.15
C LEU A 7 3.28 -8.31 3.69
N ALA A 8 3.10 -9.08 4.76
CA ALA A 8 1.80 -9.21 5.42
C ALA A 8 1.28 -7.86 5.93
N GLN A 9 2.15 -7.06 6.57
CA GLN A 9 1.82 -5.70 7.03
C GLN A 9 1.40 -4.78 5.86
N LEU A 10 2.12 -4.81 4.74
CA LEU A 10 1.77 -4.03 3.56
C LEU A 10 0.39 -4.43 3.01
N ILE A 11 0.10 -5.73 2.94
CA ILE A 11 -1.19 -6.24 2.47
C ILE A 11 -2.33 -5.75 3.38
N GLU A 12 -2.16 -5.84 4.71
CA GLU A 12 -3.18 -5.36 5.64
C GLU A 12 -3.36 -3.84 5.58
N ALA A 13 -2.28 -3.07 5.43
CA ALA A 13 -2.37 -1.61 5.26
C ALA A 13 -3.15 -1.23 3.99
N LEU A 14 -2.90 -1.92 2.86
CA LEU A 14 -3.64 -1.70 1.61
C LEU A 14 -5.11 -2.09 1.74
N ARG A 15 -5.43 -3.13 2.52
CA ARG A 15 -6.79 -3.60 2.76
C ARG A 15 -7.64 -2.62 3.57
N ALA A 16 -7.02 -1.75 4.37
CA ALA A 16 -7.74 -0.71 5.11
C ALA A 16 -8.34 0.37 4.19
N LEU A 17 -7.91 0.44 2.92
CA LEU A 17 -8.43 1.41 1.95
C LEU A 17 -9.84 1.01 1.47
N PRO A 18 -10.74 2.00 1.25
CA PRO A 18 -12.09 1.73 0.77
C PRO A 18 -12.06 1.05 -0.61
N GLY A 19 -12.83 -0.04 -0.77
CA GLY A 19 -12.90 -0.79 -2.02
C GLY A 19 -11.73 -1.77 -2.27
N VAL A 20 -10.77 -1.90 -1.34
CA VAL A 20 -9.64 -2.82 -1.49
C VAL A 20 -9.85 -4.09 -0.66
N GLY A 21 -10.33 -5.15 -1.32
CA GLY A 21 -10.45 -6.48 -0.71
C GLY A 21 -9.11 -7.24 -0.59
N PRO A 22 -9.05 -8.35 0.16
CA PRO A 22 -7.81 -9.08 0.48
C PRO A 22 -7.05 -9.56 -0.76
N LYS A 23 -7.75 -10.06 -1.79
CA LYS A 23 -7.12 -10.48 -3.06
C LYS A 23 -6.56 -9.29 -3.85
N SER A 24 -7.21 -8.13 -3.76
CA SER A 24 -6.75 -6.90 -4.43
C SER A 24 -5.53 -6.34 -3.72
N ALA A 25 -5.56 -6.25 -2.39
CA ALA A 25 -4.43 -5.82 -1.57
C ALA A 25 -3.18 -6.69 -1.80
N GLN A 26 -3.36 -8.00 -1.84
CA GLN A 26 -2.28 -8.94 -2.16
C GLN A 26 -1.69 -8.65 -3.56
N ARG A 27 -2.52 -8.52 -4.59
CA ARG A 27 -2.05 -8.21 -5.96
C ARG A 27 -1.29 -6.90 -6.01
N MET A 28 -1.82 -5.85 -5.37
CA MET A 28 -1.17 -4.54 -5.30
C MET A 28 0.20 -4.64 -4.60
N ALA A 29 0.29 -5.31 -3.44
CA ALA A 29 1.54 -5.47 -2.72
C ALA A 29 2.62 -6.17 -3.57
N PHE A 30 2.26 -7.25 -4.28
CA PHE A 30 3.19 -7.94 -5.16
C PHE A 30 3.61 -7.10 -6.38
N GLN A 31 2.69 -6.33 -6.97
CA GLN A 31 3.00 -5.46 -8.10
C GLN A 31 3.93 -4.30 -7.70
N LEU A 32 3.72 -3.70 -6.52
CA LEU A 32 4.59 -2.66 -5.98
C LEU A 32 6.02 -3.15 -5.71
N LEU A 33 6.18 -4.41 -5.29
CA LEU A 33 7.50 -4.98 -4.97
C LEU A 33 8.30 -5.43 -6.19
N GLN A 34 7.61 -5.84 -7.26
CA GLN A 34 8.23 -6.27 -8.53
C GLN A 34 8.72 -5.05 -9.31
N ASP A 35 7.80 -4.21 -9.79
CA ASP A 35 8.13 -3.13 -10.73
C ASP A 35 7.70 -1.74 -10.22
N GLY A 36 6.90 -1.69 -9.15
CA GLY A 36 6.28 -0.46 -8.67
C GLY A 36 7.06 0.32 -7.61
N ARG A 37 8.34 0.04 -7.35
CA ARG A 37 9.08 0.67 -6.22
C ARG A 37 9.13 2.20 -6.29
N PRO A 38 9.45 2.83 -7.45
CA PRO A 38 9.44 4.29 -7.54
C PRO A 38 8.03 4.85 -7.30
N ALA A 39 7.01 4.24 -7.90
CA ALA A 39 5.61 4.64 -7.73
C ALA A 39 5.12 4.46 -6.28
N ALA A 40 5.54 3.39 -5.59
CA ALA A 40 5.26 3.15 -4.18
C ALA A 40 5.84 4.25 -3.29
N GLN A 41 7.07 4.68 -3.59
CA GLN A 41 7.73 5.74 -2.83
C GLN A 41 7.04 7.08 -3.03
N THR A 42 6.69 7.44 -4.27
CA THR A 42 5.90 8.64 -4.56
C THR A 42 4.54 8.58 -3.88
N LEU A 43 3.85 7.44 -3.92
CA LEU A 43 2.56 7.26 -3.25
C LEU A 43 2.68 7.48 -1.74
N ALA A 44 3.69 6.89 -1.10
CA ALA A 44 3.91 7.05 0.34
C ALA A 44 4.12 8.52 0.72
N GLN A 45 4.97 9.23 -0.03
CA GLN A 45 5.23 10.66 0.19
C GLN A 45 3.98 11.52 -0.02
N SER A 46 3.23 11.26 -1.09
CA SER A 46 2.00 11.99 -1.39
C SER A 46 0.92 11.77 -0.33
N LEU A 47 0.79 10.54 0.19
CA LEU A 47 -0.13 10.24 1.28
C LEU A 47 0.23 11.02 2.54
N GLU A 48 1.50 10.98 2.95
CA GLU A 48 1.97 11.69 4.14
C GLU A 48 1.80 13.21 4.01
N ALA A 49 2.18 13.77 2.85
CA ALA A 49 2.05 15.20 2.59
C ALA A 49 0.59 15.67 2.56
N ALA A 50 -0.30 14.92 1.90
CA ALA A 50 -1.72 15.27 1.81
C ALA A 50 -2.40 15.23 3.18
N LEU A 51 -2.13 14.20 3.98
CA LEU A 51 -2.68 14.08 5.34
C LEU A 51 -2.17 15.20 6.27
N ALA A 52 -0.96 15.70 6.04
CA ALA A 52 -0.42 16.83 6.81
C ALA A 52 -0.99 18.19 6.37
N ALA A 53 -1.23 18.37 5.07
CA ALA A 53 -1.58 19.66 4.48
C ALA A 53 -3.10 19.91 4.33
N VAL A 54 -3.89 18.85 4.13
CA VAL A 54 -5.33 18.96 3.83
C VAL A 54 -6.13 18.69 5.10
N LYS A 55 -6.92 19.69 5.53
CA LYS A 55 -7.95 19.53 6.56
C LYS A 55 -9.32 19.41 5.88
N PRO A 56 -10.23 18.59 6.42
CA PRO A 56 -11.59 18.45 5.90
C PRO A 56 -12.40 19.75 6.01
#